data_AF-A0AAW1A5T7-F1
#
_entry.id   AF-A0AAW1A5T7-F1
#
_cell.length_a   1.000
_cell.length_b   1.000
_cell.length_c   1.000
_cell.angle_alpha   90.00
_cell.angle_beta   90.00
_cell.angle_gamma   90.00
#
_symmetry.space_group_name_H-M   'P 1'
#
loop_
_entity.id
_entity.type
_entity.pdbx_description
1 polymer ?
#
loop_
_entity_poly.entity_id
_entity_poly.type
_entity_poly.pdbx_seq_one_letter_code
_entity_poly.pdbx_strand_id
1 'polypeptide(L)'
;MCTVSQSTLLRLRTKHCKDVTTPMGGRPRVLTGQNERKIVRYITSYEIEAATIAAQCLLKDTGIKVSKWTVKRTLKKVNFSACEKKKKPTLSQNSDYKVALHARNCL
;
A
#
# COMPACT_ATOMS: atom_id res chain seq x y z
N MET A 1 -28.55 35.72 26.92
CA MET A 1 -28.05 34.60 26.11
C MET A 1 -27.10 35.13 25.05
N CYS A 2 -25.88 34.62 24.95
CA CYS A 2 -24.90 35.11 23.97
C CYS A 2 -25.23 34.53 22.58
N THR A 3 -25.68 35.38 21.66
CA THR A 3 -26.03 35.02 20.28
C THR A 3 -24.78 34.98 19.39
N VAL A 4 -23.88 34.03 19.65
CA VAL A 4 -22.67 33.85 18.85
C VAL A 4 -22.91 32.75 17.83
N SER A 5 -22.57 33.02 16.56
CA SER A 5 -22.73 32.02 15.51
C SER A 5 -21.80 30.82 15.73
N GLN A 6 -22.27 29.63 15.35
CA GLN A 6 -21.51 28.37 15.50
C GLN A 6 -20.17 28.41 14.75
N SER A 7 -20.11 29.10 13.60
CA SER A 7 -18.86 29.33 12.86
C SER A 7 -17.85 30.17 13.65
N THR A 8 -18.32 31.18 14.40
CA THR A 8 -17.46 32.01 15.26
C THR A 8 -16.88 31.20 16.41
N LEU A 9 -17.69 30.34 17.03
CA LEU A 9 -17.23 29.42 18.08
C LEU A 9 -16.19 28.43 17.57
N LEU A 10 -16.41 27.82 16.39
CA LEU A 10 -15.44 26.90 15.79
C LEU A 10 -14.10 27.59 15.47
N ARG A 11 -14.14 28.83 14.95
CA ARG A 11 -12.95 29.63 14.67
C ARG A 11 -12.19 30.01 15.95
N LEU A 12 -12.90 30.39 17.01
CA LEU A 12 -12.28 30.68 18.30
C LEU A 12 -11.64 29.43 18.90
N ARG A 13 -12.33 28.29 18.80
CA ARG A 13 -11.81 26.99 19.25
C ARG A 13 -10.54 26.60 18.50
N THR A 14 -10.49 26.68 17.16
CA THR A 14 -9.28 26.34 16.40
C THR A 14 -8.12 27.31 16.69
N LYS A 15 -8.42 28.58 16.98
CA LYS A 15 -7.41 29.59 17.30
C LYS A 15 -6.79 29.41 18.69
N HIS A 16 -7.61 29.13 19.70
CA HIS A 16 -7.21 29.14 21.11
C HIS A 16 -7.02 27.75 21.73
N CYS A 17 -7.57 26.68 21.13
CA CYS A 17 -7.48 25.32 21.64
C CYS A 17 -6.74 24.41 20.64
N LYS A 18 -5.48 24.75 20.34
CA LYS A 18 -4.64 24.02 19.36
C LYS A 18 -4.35 22.57 19.76
N ASP A 19 -4.34 22.30 21.06
CA ASP A 19 -4.05 20.97 21.61
C ASP A 19 -5.28 20.03 21.57
N VAL A 20 -6.45 20.56 21.21
CA VAL A 20 -7.67 19.77 21.09
C VAL A 20 -7.71 19.13 19.71
N THR A 21 -7.53 17.80 19.66
CA THR A 21 -7.66 17.02 18.44
C THR A 21 -9.03 17.24 17.81
N THR A 22 -9.06 17.76 16.58
CA THR A 22 -10.28 17.87 15.79
C THR A 22 -10.54 16.53 15.08
N PRO A 23 -11.81 16.14 14.90
CA PRO A 23 -12.12 15.01 14.05
C PRO A 23 -11.63 15.35 12.63
N MET A 24 -10.70 14.54 12.10
CA MET A 24 -10.27 14.69 10.71
C MET A 24 -11.49 14.48 9.81
N GLY A 25 -11.84 15.50 9.03
CA GLY A 25 -12.86 15.37 8.01
C GLY A 25 -12.46 14.33 6.95
N GLY A 26 -13.43 13.61 6.43
CA GLY A 26 -13.25 12.71 5.28
C GLY A 26 -13.59 11.25 5.57
N ARG A 27 -13.54 10.44 4.52
CA ARG A 27 -13.84 9.01 4.59
C ARG A 27 -12.61 8.25 5.14
N PRO A 28 -12.78 7.42 6.19
CA PRO A 28 -11.73 6.55 6.68
C PRO A 28 -11.15 5.67 5.57
N ARG A 29 -9.85 5.38 5.66
CA ARG A 29 -9.20 4.45 4.74
C ARG A 29 -9.77 3.05 4.92
N VAL A 30 -9.92 2.33 3.81
CA VAL A 30 -10.37 0.92 3.81
C VAL A 30 -9.33 0.01 4.49
N LEU A 31 -8.04 0.34 4.36
CA LEU A 31 -6.96 -0.42 4.99
C LEU A 31 -6.59 0.20 6.34
N THR A 32 -6.61 -0.64 7.37
CA THR A 32 -6.02 -0.33 8.68
C THR A 32 -4.49 -0.45 8.60
N GLY A 33 -3.78 0.15 9.56
CA GLY A 33 -2.32 0.03 9.62
C GLY A 33 -1.82 -1.41 9.74
N GLN A 34 -2.59 -2.30 10.38
CA GLN A 34 -2.27 -3.73 10.45
C GLN A 34 -2.37 -4.40 9.08
N ASN A 35 -3.39 -4.06 8.30
CA ASN A 35 -3.56 -4.59 6.94
C ASN A 35 -2.47 -4.06 6.00
N GLU A 36 -2.06 -2.80 6.13
CA GLU A 36 -0.92 -2.25 5.39
C GLU A 36 0.36 -3.08 5.66
N ARG A 37 0.63 -3.43 6.93
CA ARG A 37 1.79 -4.27 7.30
C ARG A 37 1.67 -5.71 6.79
N LYS A 38 0.47 -6.31 6.84
CA LYS A 38 0.24 -7.65 6.27
C LYS A 38 0.54 -7.66 4.77
N ILE A 39 0.10 -6.65 4.02
CA ILE A 39 0.39 -6.51 2.59
C ILE A 39 1.91 -6.48 2.33
N VAL A 40 2.66 -5.70 3.10
CA VAL A 40 4.13 -5.67 2.98
C VAL A 40 4.72 -7.04 3.28
N ARG A 41 4.26 -7.70 4.35
CA ARG A 41 4.71 -9.04 4.73
C ARG A 41 4.45 -10.09 3.64
N TYR A 42 3.33 -10.01 2.93
CA TYR A 42 3.05 -10.93 1.82
C TYR A 42 4.11 -10.85 0.70
N ILE A 43 4.62 -9.65 0.44
CA ILE A 43 5.63 -9.46 -0.60
C ILE A 43 7.02 -9.84 -0.09
N THR A 44 7.34 -9.48 1.15
CA THR A 44 8.69 -9.74 1.71
C THR A 44 8.90 -11.19 2.13
N SER A 45 7.85 -11.88 2.59
CA SER A 45 7.97 -13.18 3.28
C SER A 45 7.23 -14.34 2.59
N TYR A 46 6.34 -14.07 1.63
CA TYR A 46 5.45 -15.08 1.05
C TYR A 46 5.66 -15.32 -0.46
N GLU A 47 6.77 -14.87 -1.05
CA GLU A 47 7.06 -15.00 -2.50
C GLU A 47 5.92 -14.47 -3.41
N ILE A 48 5.09 -13.54 -2.91
CA ILE A 48 4.01 -12.96 -3.72
C ILE A 48 4.57 -11.80 -4.53
N GLU A 49 4.74 -12.02 -5.83
CA GLU A 49 5.31 -11.03 -6.75
C GLU A 49 4.30 -9.97 -7.22
N ALA A 50 2.99 -10.22 -7.07
CA ALA A 50 1.95 -9.42 -7.71
C ALA A 50 0.92 -8.83 -6.72
N ALA A 51 0.62 -7.54 -6.90
CA ALA A 51 -0.38 -6.81 -6.11
C ALA A 51 -1.81 -7.39 -6.20
N THR A 52 -2.15 -8.07 -7.31
CA THR A 52 -3.43 -8.76 -7.49
C THR A 52 -3.54 -9.98 -6.57
N ILE A 53 -2.47 -10.75 -6.46
CA ILE A 53 -2.41 -11.93 -5.58
C ILE A 53 -2.44 -11.46 -4.13
N ALA A 54 -1.68 -10.42 -3.78
CA ALA A 54 -1.70 -9.84 -2.44
C ALA A 54 -3.12 -9.36 -2.03
N ALA A 55 -3.91 -8.81 -2.95
CA ALA A 55 -5.30 -8.44 -2.68
C ALA A 55 -6.20 -9.67 -2.40
N GLN A 56 -5.98 -10.78 -3.12
CA GLN A 56 -6.70 -12.04 -2.89
C GLN A 56 -6.32 -12.68 -1.56
N CYS A 57 -5.03 -12.70 -1.21
CA CYS A 57 -4.54 -13.19 0.09
C CYS A 57 -5.15 -12.37 1.23
N LEU A 58 -5.17 -11.03 1.10
CA LEU A 58 -5.78 -10.17 2.11
C LEU A 58 -7.29 -10.46 2.26
N LEU A 59 -7.99 -10.67 1.15
CA LEU A 59 -9.41 -11.04 1.19
C LEU A 59 -9.63 -12.38 1.92
N LYS A 60 -8.79 -13.39 1.66
CA LYS A 60 -8.88 -14.68 2.35
C LYS A 60 -8.61 -14.57 3.84
N ASP A 61 -7.61 -13.80 4.24
CA ASP A 61 -7.15 -13.73 5.63
C ASP A 61 -7.96 -12.78 6.51
N THR A 62 -8.61 -11.77 5.91
CA THR A 62 -9.29 -10.70 6.67
C THR A 62 -10.74 -10.47 6.25
N GLY A 63 -11.19 -11.08 5.15
CA GLY A 63 -12.51 -10.82 4.55
C GLY A 63 -12.61 -9.47 3.83
N ILE A 64 -11.55 -8.66 3.81
CA ILE A 64 -11.60 -7.31 3.24
C ILE A 64 -11.27 -7.35 1.76
N LYS A 65 -12.25 -6.97 0.93
CA LYS A 65 -12.07 -6.82 -0.52
C LYS A 65 -11.44 -5.48 -0.85
N VAL A 66 -10.23 -5.51 -1.42
CA VAL A 66 -9.53 -4.32 -1.91
C VAL A 66 -9.19 -4.42 -3.38
N SER A 67 -9.14 -3.27 -4.06
CA SER A 67 -8.69 -3.20 -5.44
C SER A 67 -7.16 -3.31 -5.54
N LYS A 68 -6.66 -3.84 -6.66
CA LYS A 68 -5.22 -3.90 -6.96
C LYS A 68 -4.52 -2.54 -6.84
N TRP A 69 -5.22 -1.46 -7.19
CA TRP A 69 -4.71 -0.09 -7.10
C TRP A 69 -4.51 0.38 -5.67
N THR A 70 -5.39 -0.05 -4.76
CA THR A 70 -5.27 0.28 -3.34
C THR A 70 -4.03 -0.39 -2.76
N VAL A 71 -3.79 -1.66 -3.09
CA VAL A 71 -2.56 -2.37 -2.72
C VAL A 71 -1.33 -1.67 -3.28
N LYS A 72 -1.31 -1.30 -4.57
CA LYS A 72 -0.19 -0.56 -5.17
C LYS A 72 0.10 0.78 -4.47
N ARG A 73 -0.92 1.54 -4.09
CA ARG A 73 -0.74 2.80 -3.35
C ARG A 73 -0.13 2.57 -1.97
N THR A 74 -0.56 1.52 -1.27
CA THR A 74 0.03 1.13 0.01
C THR A 74 1.49 0.74 -0.14
N LEU A 75 1.84 -0.02 -1.18
CA LEU A 75 3.22 -0.40 -1.47
C LEU A 75 4.08 0.81 -1.82
N LYS A 76 3.58 1.73 -2.64
CA LYS A 76 4.27 2.98 -2.97
C LYS A 76 4.53 3.85 -1.74
N LYS A 77 3.62 3.86 -0.75
CA LYS A 77 3.81 4.56 0.53
C LYS A 77 4.98 4.01 1.34
N VAL A 78 5.31 2.73 1.16
CA VAL A 78 6.45 2.04 1.79
C VAL A 78 7.63 1.94 0.81
N ASN A 79 7.65 2.79 -0.23
CA ASN A 79 8.72 2.87 -1.24
C ASN A 79 8.96 1.60 -2.07
N PHE A 80 7.99 0.69 -2.16
CA PHE A 80 8.05 -0.41 -3.12
C PHE A 80 7.75 0.09 -4.53
N SER A 81 8.62 -0.29 -5.48
CA SER A 81 8.50 -0.01 -6.90
C SER A 81 8.24 -1.30 -7.69
N ALA A 82 7.85 -1.15 -8.96
CA ALA A 82 7.71 -2.30 -9.85
C ALA A 82 9.10 -2.80 -10.25
N CYS A 83 9.32 -4.11 -10.15
CA CYS A 83 10.52 -4.74 -10.67
C CYS A 83 10.49 -4.74 -12.22
N GLU A 84 11.62 -4.40 -12.84
CA GLU A 84 11.77 -4.52 -14.28
C GLU A 84 11.77 -6.00 -14.70
N LYS A 85 10.97 -6.32 -15.71
CA LYS A 85 10.95 -7.68 -16.25
C LYS A 85 12.25 -7.92 -17.01
N LYS A 86 13.06 -8.87 -16.54
CA LYS A 86 14.22 -9.37 -17.29
C LYS A 86 13.73 -9.97 -18.60
N LYS A 87 14.13 -9.38 -19.72
CA LYS A 87 13.87 -9.94 -21.06
C LYS A 87 14.63 -11.26 -21.15
N LYS A 88 13.95 -12.33 -21.60
CA LYS A 88 14.67 -13.57 -21.90
C LYS A 88 15.74 -13.26 -22.95
N PRO A 89 16.97 -13.79 -22.81
CA PRO A 89 17.98 -13.62 -23.83
C PRO A 89 17.45 -14.15 -25.16
N THR A 90 17.71 -13.42 -26.23
CA THR A 90 17.41 -13.88 -27.59
C THR A 90 18.25 -15.11 -27.86
N LEU A 91 17.58 -16.24 -28.15
CA LEU A 91 18.25 -17.47 -28.55
C LEU A 91 19.00 -17.20 -29.85
N SER A 92 20.33 -17.12 -29.81
CA SER A 92 21.14 -17.21 -31.02
C SER A 92 21.13 -18.69 -31.47
N GLN A 93 21.16 -18.94 -32.78
CA GLN A 93 21.01 -20.29 -33.36
C GLN A 93 22.05 -21.32 -32.87
N ASN A 94 23.10 -20.92 -32.13
CA ASN A 94 24.21 -21.79 -31.74
C ASN A 94 24.78 -21.51 -30.33
N SER A 95 23.97 -21.49 -29.26
CA SER A 95 24.55 -21.71 -27.93
C SER A 95 23.59 -22.31 -26.91
N ASP A 96 24.16 -23.23 -26.14
CA ASP A 96 23.54 -24.20 -25.29
C ASP A 96 22.65 -23.63 -24.18
N TYR A 97 21.49 -24.26 -24.06
CA TYR A 97 20.67 -24.36 -22.86
C TYR A 97 21.56 -24.60 -21.63
N LYS A 98 21.75 -23.62 -20.74
CA LYS A 98 22.06 -23.76 -19.28
C LYS A 98 22.73 -22.50 -18.73
N VAL A 99 22.04 -21.36 -18.69
CA VAL A 99 22.34 -20.33 -17.66
C VAL A 99 21.04 -19.61 -17.28
N ALA A 100 20.21 -20.26 -16.46
CA ALA A 100 18.98 -19.65 -15.95
C ALA A 100 18.73 -19.96 -14.47
N LEU A 101 19.78 -20.26 -13.68
CA LEU A 101 19.60 -20.66 -12.29
C LEU A 101 20.16 -19.69 -11.22
N HIS A 102 20.96 -18.69 -11.58
CA HIS A 102 21.63 -17.84 -10.56
C HIS A 102 21.41 -16.34 -10.72
N ALA A 103 20.14 -15.92 -10.77
CA ALA A 103 19.80 -14.54 -10.45
C ALA A 103 18.56 -14.46 -9.53
N ARG A 104 18.50 -15.38 -8.57
CA ARG A 104 17.80 -15.17 -7.30
C ARG A 104 18.77 -14.39 -6.43
N ASN A 105 18.57 -13.08 -6.34
CA ASN A 105 19.00 -12.17 -5.27
C ASN A 105 18.77 -10.75 -5.79
N CYS A 106 17.53 -10.28 -5.62
CA CYS A 106 17.22 -8.85 -5.64
C CYS A 106 16.67 -8.53 -4.26
N LEU A 107 17.51 -7.89 -3.43
CA LEU A 107 17.07 -6.97 -2.40
C LEU A 107 16.61 -5.66 -3.05
#